data_AF-A0A9D5B874-F1
#
_entry.id   AF-A0A9D5B874-F1
#
_cell.length_a   1.000
_cell.length_b   1.000
_cell.length_c   1.000
_cell.angle_alpha   90.00
_cell.angle_beta   90.00
_cell.angle_gamma   90.00
#
_symmetry.space_group_name_H-M   'P 1'
#
loop_
_entity.id
_entity.type
_entity.pdbx_description
1 polymer ?
#
loop_
_entity_poly.entity_id
_entity_poly.type
_entity_poly.pdbx_seq_one_letter_code
_entity_poly.pdbx_strand_id
1 'polypeptide(L)'
;VLTVAGFLNLGKDEVLHLAGELCEQLQALGKPGEAAKIALDYCGDVNSGVNLLISARDWEEALRVVLMHRREDLIKTVKDASIECASTLINEYEEGLEKVGKYLTRYLAVRQRRLLLSAKLRSEERAASDLDDDAASEASSNFSGMSAYTTGTRKSSAVSTMSAATTRAREARRQRKRGKIRPGSAGEELALVDHLKGMSLRVESRRELKSLLVSLMMFGEGETARKLQQMGENFQLSQMAAVRLAEETISTETINEYAHTLEQYTRKVRDDMHNSEDLSWRLKVFLTHE
;
A
#
# COMPACT_ATOMS: atom_id res chain seq x y z
N VAL A 1 15.55 -32.43 -1.96
CA VAL A 1 15.04 -33.65 -2.62
C VAL A 1 16.06 -34.22 -3.60
N LEU A 2 16.48 -33.47 -4.63
CA LEU A 2 17.48 -33.93 -5.61
C LEU A 2 18.86 -34.30 -5.00
N THR A 3 19.28 -33.64 -3.90
CA THR A 3 20.49 -34.05 -3.16
C THR A 3 20.36 -35.45 -2.53
N VAL A 4 19.18 -35.77 -2.00
CA VAL A 4 18.90 -37.11 -1.42
C VAL A 4 18.85 -38.16 -2.52
N ALA A 5 18.29 -37.82 -3.69
CA ALA A 5 18.34 -38.66 -4.88
C ALA A 5 19.78 -39.02 -5.27
N GLY A 6 20.70 -38.05 -5.20
CA GLY A 6 22.13 -38.28 -5.40
C GLY A 6 22.74 -39.23 -4.35
N PHE A 7 22.42 -39.06 -3.06
CA PHE A 7 22.89 -39.98 -2.01
C PHE A 7 22.34 -41.41 -2.14
N LEU A 8 21.15 -41.57 -2.72
CA LEU A 8 20.54 -42.86 -3.00
C LEU A 8 21.06 -43.50 -4.30
N ASN A 9 21.96 -42.83 -5.03
CA ASN A 9 22.47 -43.26 -6.34
C ASN A 9 21.36 -43.65 -7.33
N LEU A 10 20.26 -42.87 -7.34
CA LEU A 10 19.17 -43.08 -8.29
C LEU A 10 19.68 -43.02 -9.73
N GLY A 11 19.06 -43.81 -10.61
CA GLY A 11 19.37 -43.84 -12.03
C GLY A 11 19.07 -42.49 -12.70
N LYS A 12 19.74 -42.20 -13.82
CA LYS A 12 19.52 -40.93 -14.55
C LYS A 12 18.05 -40.71 -14.92
N ASP A 13 17.37 -41.76 -15.35
CA ASP A 13 15.95 -41.69 -15.73
C ASP A 13 15.04 -41.44 -14.52
N GLU A 14 15.39 -42.01 -13.35
CA GLU A 14 14.66 -41.78 -12.09
C GLU A 14 14.85 -40.35 -11.59
N VAL A 15 16.08 -39.81 -11.71
CA VAL A 15 16.37 -38.40 -11.38
C VAL A 15 15.64 -37.46 -12.31
N LEU A 16 15.57 -37.76 -13.62
CA LEU A 16 14.82 -36.98 -14.59
C LEU A 16 13.31 -36.99 -14.30
N HIS A 17 12.74 -38.16 -13.99
CA HIS A 17 11.32 -38.27 -13.61
C HIS A 17 11.02 -37.44 -12.35
N LEU A 18 11.85 -37.59 -11.31
CA LEU A 18 11.71 -36.82 -10.08
C LEU A 18 11.86 -35.30 -10.30
N ALA A 19 12.78 -34.90 -11.17
CA ALA A 19 12.95 -33.49 -11.54
C ALA A 19 11.70 -32.94 -12.24
N GLY A 20 11.09 -33.71 -13.14
CA GLY A 20 9.81 -33.37 -13.78
C GLY A 20 8.68 -33.15 -12.77
N GLU A 21 8.48 -34.10 -11.84
CA GLU A 21 7.46 -33.98 -10.79
C GLU A 21 7.70 -32.76 -9.89
N LEU A 22 8.95 -32.48 -9.53
CA LEU A 22 9.31 -31.32 -8.72
C LEU A 22 9.05 -30.00 -9.46
N CYS A 23 9.32 -29.94 -10.77
CA CYS A 23 8.99 -28.78 -11.60
C CYS A 23 7.49 -28.48 -11.57
N GLU A 24 6.64 -29.48 -11.70
CA GLU A 24 5.18 -29.32 -11.66
C GLU A 24 4.71 -28.87 -10.27
N GLN A 25 5.23 -29.46 -9.21
CA GLN A 25 4.90 -29.09 -7.82
C GLN A 25 5.31 -27.65 -7.51
N LEU A 26 6.51 -27.23 -7.91
CA LEU A 26 6.98 -25.86 -7.68
C LEU A 26 6.15 -24.82 -8.44
N GLN A 27 5.71 -25.15 -9.66
CA GLN A 27 4.77 -24.30 -10.39
C GLN A 27 3.42 -24.20 -9.66
N ALA A 28 2.88 -25.32 -9.17
CA ALA A 28 1.64 -25.32 -8.39
C ALA A 28 1.75 -24.51 -7.08
N LEU A 29 2.95 -24.40 -6.51
CA LEU A 29 3.25 -23.59 -5.33
C LEU A 29 3.51 -22.11 -5.65
N GLY A 30 3.44 -21.69 -6.92
CA GLY A 30 3.71 -20.31 -7.33
C GLY A 30 5.20 -19.95 -7.30
N LYS A 31 6.09 -20.93 -7.49
CA LYS A 31 7.55 -20.76 -7.49
C LYS A 31 8.16 -21.09 -8.86
N PRO A 32 7.76 -20.43 -9.95
CA PRO A 32 8.24 -20.73 -11.29
C PRO A 32 9.76 -20.53 -11.46
N GLY A 33 10.38 -19.61 -10.72
CA GLY A 33 11.84 -19.40 -10.77
C GLY A 33 12.65 -20.55 -10.17
N GLU A 34 12.13 -21.24 -9.15
CA GLU A 34 12.75 -22.45 -8.61
C GLU A 34 12.54 -23.63 -9.58
N ALA A 35 11.36 -23.74 -10.20
CA ALA A 35 11.08 -24.74 -11.22
C ALA A 35 11.98 -24.57 -12.46
N ALA A 36 12.23 -23.33 -12.88
CA ALA A 36 13.11 -23.03 -14.01
C ALA A 36 14.53 -23.59 -13.81
N LYS A 37 15.08 -23.45 -12.59
CA LYS A 37 16.40 -24.00 -12.26
C LYS A 37 16.44 -25.51 -12.40
N ILE A 38 15.40 -26.20 -11.95
CA ILE A 38 15.32 -27.67 -12.09
C ILE A 38 15.20 -28.05 -13.58
N ALA A 39 14.35 -27.36 -14.34
CA ALA A 39 14.18 -27.61 -15.77
C ALA A 39 15.49 -27.42 -16.57
N LEU A 40 16.28 -26.39 -16.23
CA LEU A 40 17.56 -26.10 -16.88
C LEU A 40 18.66 -27.06 -16.44
N ASP A 41 18.83 -27.25 -15.13
CA ASP A 41 19.99 -27.96 -14.57
C ASP A 41 19.84 -29.49 -14.67
N TYR A 42 18.62 -30.01 -14.51
CA TYR A 42 18.37 -31.45 -14.45
C TYR A 42 17.70 -31.98 -15.71
N CYS A 43 16.71 -31.27 -16.26
CA CYS A 43 15.98 -31.75 -17.44
C CYS A 43 16.64 -31.33 -18.76
N GLY A 44 17.53 -30.33 -18.75
CA GLY A 44 18.12 -29.77 -19.97
C GLY A 44 17.10 -29.12 -20.92
N ASP A 45 15.89 -28.83 -20.43
CA ASP A 45 14.81 -28.24 -21.22
C ASP A 45 14.90 -26.72 -21.17
N VAL A 46 15.65 -26.17 -22.13
CA VAL A 46 15.85 -24.72 -22.27
C VAL A 46 14.55 -23.99 -22.58
N ASN A 47 13.64 -24.60 -23.36
CA ASN A 47 12.40 -23.93 -23.75
C ASN A 47 11.47 -23.79 -22.54
N SER A 48 11.25 -24.88 -21.80
CA SER A 48 10.47 -24.84 -20.56
C SER A 48 11.13 -23.94 -19.51
N GLY A 49 12.45 -24.05 -19.33
CA GLY A 49 13.21 -23.20 -18.40
C GLY A 49 13.04 -21.71 -18.68
N VAL A 50 13.15 -21.28 -19.94
CA VAL A 50 12.97 -19.87 -20.34
C VAL A 50 11.53 -19.40 -20.10
N ASN A 51 10.52 -20.21 -20.46
CA ASN A 51 9.11 -19.86 -20.21
C ASN A 51 8.80 -19.74 -18.71
N LEU A 52 9.44 -20.57 -17.88
CA LEU A 52 9.35 -20.48 -16.42
C LEU A 52 10.04 -19.23 -15.87
N LEU A 53 11.18 -18.82 -16.42
CA LEU A 53 11.83 -17.55 -16.04
C LEU A 53 11.00 -16.33 -16.42
N ILE A 54 10.38 -16.33 -17.61
CA ILE A 54 9.41 -15.30 -18.02
C ILE A 54 8.24 -15.26 -17.02
N SER A 55 7.69 -16.43 -16.66
CA SER A 55 6.59 -16.54 -15.69
C SER A 55 7.01 -16.06 -14.29
N ALA A 56 8.28 -16.23 -13.94
CA ALA A 56 8.88 -15.73 -12.71
C ALA A 56 9.27 -14.25 -12.75
N ARG A 57 9.11 -13.60 -13.91
CA ARG A 57 9.54 -12.21 -14.16
C ARG A 57 11.03 -11.98 -13.93
N ASP A 58 11.85 -13.00 -14.16
CA ASP A 58 13.31 -12.94 -14.08
C ASP A 58 13.90 -12.70 -15.48
N TRP A 59 13.72 -11.47 -15.96
CA TRP A 59 13.94 -11.10 -17.36
C TRP A 59 15.41 -11.13 -17.77
N GLU A 60 16.30 -10.70 -16.86
CA GLU A 60 17.74 -10.72 -17.10
C GLU A 60 18.25 -12.16 -17.19
N GLU A 61 17.78 -13.05 -16.30
CA GLU A 61 18.16 -14.45 -16.31
C GLU A 61 17.58 -15.20 -17.52
N ALA A 62 16.33 -14.93 -17.90
CA ALA A 62 15.73 -15.47 -19.12
C ALA A 62 16.59 -15.13 -20.35
N LEU A 63 16.99 -13.87 -20.48
CA LEU A 63 17.84 -13.42 -21.57
C LEU A 63 19.23 -14.06 -21.52
N ARG A 64 19.84 -14.15 -20.33
CA ARG A 64 21.15 -14.80 -20.13
C ARG A 64 21.12 -16.27 -20.58
N VAL A 65 20.09 -17.02 -20.19
CA VAL A 65 19.92 -18.43 -20.54
C VAL A 65 19.74 -18.60 -22.05
N VAL A 66 18.87 -17.80 -22.68
CA VAL A 66 18.65 -17.85 -24.13
C VAL A 66 19.95 -17.62 -24.90
N LEU A 67 20.73 -16.61 -24.50
CA LEU A 67 22.01 -16.29 -25.13
C LEU A 67 23.08 -17.36 -24.87
N MET A 68 23.15 -17.89 -23.64
CA MET A 68 24.06 -18.96 -23.27
C MET A 68 23.86 -20.22 -24.13
N HIS A 69 22.61 -20.58 -24.40
CA HIS A 69 22.25 -21.74 -25.22
C HIS A 69 22.13 -21.44 -26.72
N ARG A 70 22.38 -20.20 -27.15
CA ARG A 70 22.29 -19.74 -28.56
C ARG A 70 20.94 -20.05 -29.22
N ARG A 71 19.85 -19.94 -28.45
CA ARG A 71 18.47 -20.17 -28.92
C ARG A 71 17.86 -18.87 -29.44
N GLU A 72 18.27 -18.45 -30.63
CA GLU A 72 17.78 -17.20 -31.24
C GLU A 72 16.26 -17.18 -31.43
N ASP A 73 15.65 -18.37 -31.61
CA ASP A 73 14.20 -18.54 -31.70
C ASP A 73 13.47 -18.08 -30.43
N LEU A 74 14.08 -18.25 -29.25
CA LEU A 74 13.50 -17.86 -27.97
C LEU A 74 13.76 -16.38 -27.62
N ILE A 75 14.71 -15.70 -28.28
CA ILE A 75 14.96 -14.27 -28.06
C ILE A 75 13.69 -13.47 -28.33
N LYS A 76 13.00 -13.79 -29.44
CA LYS A 76 11.75 -13.14 -29.79
C LYS A 76 10.66 -13.39 -28.73
N THR A 77 10.55 -14.62 -28.22
CA THR A 77 9.59 -14.95 -27.15
C THR A 77 9.82 -14.13 -25.88
N VAL A 78 11.08 -14.00 -25.42
CA VAL A 78 11.41 -13.18 -24.24
C VAL A 78 11.12 -11.70 -24.51
N LYS A 79 11.46 -11.20 -25.71
CA LYS A 79 11.21 -9.82 -26.10
C LYS A 79 9.71 -9.50 -26.11
N ASP A 80 8.91 -10.30 -26.79
CA ASP A 80 7.46 -10.09 -26.91
C ASP A 80 6.80 -10.13 -25.53
N ALA A 81 7.17 -11.10 -24.67
CA ALA A 81 6.68 -11.19 -23.30
C ALA A 81 7.09 -10.00 -22.42
N SER A 82 8.31 -9.47 -22.62
CA SER A 82 8.80 -8.28 -21.90
C SER A 82 7.99 -7.04 -22.28
N ILE A 83 7.69 -6.84 -23.56
CA ILE A 83 6.90 -5.70 -24.05
C ILE A 83 5.45 -5.79 -23.55
N GLU A 84 4.87 -6.99 -23.57
CA GLU A 84 3.53 -7.23 -23.03
C GLU A 84 3.49 -6.91 -21.52
N CYS A 85 4.45 -7.42 -20.75
CA CYS A 85 4.53 -7.13 -19.31
C CYS A 85 4.77 -5.64 -19.03
N ALA A 86 5.55 -4.94 -19.87
CA ALA A 86 5.73 -3.51 -19.73
C ALA A 86 4.41 -2.76 -19.95
N SER A 87 3.64 -3.18 -20.95
CA SER A 87 2.34 -2.57 -21.26
C SER A 87 1.33 -2.79 -20.14
N THR A 88 1.28 -3.98 -19.54
CA THR A 88 0.41 -4.25 -18.40
C THR A 88 0.81 -3.42 -17.18
N LEU A 89 2.10 -3.36 -16.84
CA LEU A 89 2.59 -2.55 -15.72
C LEU A 89 2.35 -1.05 -15.90
N ILE A 90 2.48 -0.51 -17.12
CA ILE A 90 2.15 0.89 -17.42
C ILE A 90 0.68 1.17 -17.06
N ASN A 91 -0.24 0.31 -17.50
CA ASN A 91 -1.67 0.47 -17.21
C ASN A 91 -1.95 0.30 -15.71
N GLU A 92 -1.33 -0.67 -15.04
CA GLU A 92 -1.46 -0.88 -13.58
C GLU A 92 -1.00 0.34 -12.78
N TYR A 93 0.11 0.98 -13.18
CA TYR A 93 0.62 2.18 -12.52
C TYR A 93 -0.25 3.41 -12.81
N GLU A 94 -0.81 3.54 -14.02
CA GLU A 94 -1.77 4.58 -14.35
C GLU A 94 -3.06 4.46 -13.53
N GLU A 95 -3.64 3.26 -13.45
CA GLU A 95 -4.78 2.99 -12.57
C GLU A 95 -4.42 3.20 -11.09
N GLY A 96 -3.21 2.82 -10.69
CA GLY A 96 -2.68 3.01 -9.36
C GLY A 96 -2.65 4.49 -8.98
N LEU A 97 -2.18 5.34 -9.89
CA LEU A 97 -2.16 6.80 -9.74
C LEU A 97 -3.56 7.36 -9.52
N GLU A 98 -4.53 6.96 -10.33
CA GLU A 98 -5.93 7.37 -10.13
C GLU A 98 -6.47 6.93 -8.77
N LYS A 99 -6.17 5.70 -8.35
CA LYS A 99 -6.60 5.16 -7.05
C LYS A 99 -5.99 5.97 -5.90
N VAL A 100 -4.70 6.29 -5.96
CA VAL A 100 -4.03 7.17 -4.97
C VAL A 100 -4.75 8.51 -4.87
N GLY A 101 -5.03 9.16 -6.01
CA GLY A 101 -5.75 10.43 -6.06
C GLY A 101 -7.16 10.34 -5.46
N LYS A 102 -7.92 9.28 -5.79
CA LYS A 102 -9.27 9.05 -5.27
C LYS A 102 -9.28 8.85 -3.74
N TYR A 103 -8.38 8.03 -3.21
CA TYR A 103 -8.28 7.80 -1.77
C TYR A 103 -7.77 9.01 -0.99
N LEU A 104 -6.81 9.75 -1.55
CA LEU A 104 -6.33 10.99 -0.94
C LEU A 104 -7.43 12.06 -0.91
N THR A 105 -8.16 12.25 -2.01
CA THR A 105 -9.28 13.18 -2.08
C THR A 105 -10.35 12.82 -1.04
N ARG A 106 -10.66 11.53 -0.91
CA ARG A 106 -11.59 11.05 0.13
C ARG A 106 -11.07 11.34 1.53
N TYR A 107 -9.78 11.09 1.79
CA TYR A 107 -9.15 11.39 3.08
C TYR A 107 -9.27 12.87 3.43
N LEU A 108 -8.92 13.77 2.51
CA LEU A 108 -9.02 15.22 2.70
C LEU A 108 -10.46 15.66 3.01
N ALA A 109 -11.45 15.12 2.28
CA ALA A 109 -12.85 15.45 2.49
C ALA A 109 -13.37 14.99 3.87
N VAL A 110 -13.01 13.77 4.30
CA VAL A 110 -13.39 13.25 5.63
C VAL A 110 -12.75 14.09 6.73
N ARG A 111 -11.46 14.42 6.58
CA ARG A 111 -10.73 15.29 7.51
C ARG A 111 -11.36 16.68 7.60
N GLN A 112 -11.63 17.33 6.47
CA GLN A 112 -12.27 18.65 6.46
C GLN A 112 -13.62 18.62 7.18
N ARG A 113 -14.43 17.58 6.94
CA ARG A 113 -15.71 17.39 7.63
C ARG A 113 -15.54 17.22 9.15
N ARG A 114 -14.56 16.43 9.60
CA ARG A 114 -14.25 16.25 11.02
C ARG A 114 -13.87 17.59 11.69
N LEU A 115 -13.00 18.37 11.06
CA LEU A 115 -12.54 19.66 11.58
C LEU A 115 -13.63 20.72 11.61
N LEU A 116 -14.49 20.77 10.58
CA LEU A 116 -15.66 21.66 10.59
C LEU A 116 -16.66 21.28 11.68
N LEU A 117 -16.88 19.98 11.89
CA LEU A 117 -17.78 19.51 12.95
C LEU A 117 -17.22 19.84 14.34
N SER A 118 -15.92 19.64 14.59
CA SER A 118 -15.31 19.97 15.88
C SER A 118 -15.32 21.48 16.14
N ALA A 119 -15.11 22.31 15.12
CA ALA A 119 -15.21 23.76 15.23
C ALA A 119 -16.63 24.21 15.61
N LYS A 120 -17.66 23.64 14.97
CA LYS A 120 -19.07 23.92 15.29
C LYS A 120 -19.45 23.53 16.72
N LEU A 121 -19.04 22.33 17.15
CA LEU A 121 -19.30 21.87 18.52
C LEU A 121 -18.61 22.79 19.55
N ARG A 122 -17.37 23.22 19.30
CA ARG A 122 -16.66 24.18 20.16
C ARG A 122 -17.36 25.55 20.20
N SER A 123 -17.97 26.01 19.10
CA SER A 123 -18.74 27.28 19.11
C SER A 123 -20.06 27.16 19.85
N GLU A 124 -20.77 26.03 19.72
CA GLU A 124 -22.02 25.77 20.45
C GLU A 124 -21.77 25.64 21.95
N GLU A 125 -20.69 24.96 22.36
CA GLU A 125 -20.28 24.85 23.77
C GLU A 125 -19.96 26.21 24.40
N ARG A 126 -19.23 27.09 23.68
CA ARG A 126 -18.99 28.47 24.15
C ARG A 126 -20.29 29.27 24.26
N ALA A 127 -21.16 29.19 23.25
CA ALA A 127 -22.44 29.89 23.28
C ALA A 127 -23.35 29.40 24.43
N ALA A 128 -23.32 28.12 24.77
CA ALA A 128 -24.06 27.58 25.92
C ALA A 128 -23.46 28.01 27.27
N SER A 129 -22.13 28.10 27.37
CA SER A 129 -21.43 28.60 28.56
C SER A 129 -21.65 30.10 28.80
N ASP A 130 -21.68 30.90 27.73
CA ASP A 130 -21.92 32.35 27.82
C ASP A 130 -23.36 32.68 28.28
N LEU A 131 -24.32 31.77 28.04
CA LEU A 131 -25.72 31.94 28.49
C LEU A 131 -25.93 31.59 29.98
N ASP A 132 -25.05 30.79 30.58
CA ASP A 132 -25.15 30.39 31.99
C ASP A 132 -24.41 31.37 32.93
N ASP A 133 -23.45 32.14 32.42
CA ASP A 133 -22.64 33.10 33.20
C ASP A 133 -23.39 34.42 33.45
N ASP A 134 -24.29 34.84 32.55
CA ASP A 134 -25.17 36.00 32.73
C ASP A 134 -26.39 35.70 33.63
N ALA A 135 -26.69 34.43 33.92
CA ALA A 135 -27.76 34.03 34.84
C ALA A 135 -27.28 33.78 36.28
N ALA A 136 -25.97 33.67 36.52
CA ALA A 136 -25.41 33.33 37.82
C ALA A 136 -24.95 34.55 38.67
N SER A 137 -25.04 35.78 38.14
CA SER A 137 -24.51 36.98 38.81
C SER A 137 -25.52 37.80 39.66
N GLU A 138 -26.79 37.39 39.76
CA GLU A 138 -27.79 38.12 40.57
C GLU A 138 -28.71 37.21 41.40
N ALA A 139 -28.16 36.34 42.26
CA ALA A 139 -28.95 35.73 43.34
C ALA A 139 -28.12 35.36 44.58
N SER A 140 -27.19 36.23 44.97
CA SER A 140 -26.63 36.24 46.32
C SER A 140 -27.28 37.37 47.13
N SER A 141 -28.48 37.15 47.66
CA SER A 141 -28.88 37.74 48.95
C SER A 141 -30.16 37.12 49.51
N ASN A 142 -30.04 36.65 50.74
CA ASN A 142 -31.06 36.62 51.80
C ASN A 142 -32.40 35.92 51.52
N PHE A 143 -32.55 34.68 52.00
CA PHE A 143 -33.69 34.35 52.87
C PHE A 143 -33.42 33.11 53.75
N SER A 144 -33.41 33.33 55.06
CA SER A 144 -33.57 32.30 56.10
C SER A 144 -35.00 31.79 56.11
N GLY A 145 -35.24 30.49 56.28
CA GLY A 145 -36.61 29.99 56.40
C GLY A 145 -36.72 28.47 56.57
N MET A 146 -36.63 28.04 57.82
CA MET A 146 -36.89 26.70 58.32
C MET A 146 -38.35 26.26 58.10
N SER A 147 -38.59 25.05 57.56
CA SER A 147 -39.74 24.12 57.78
C SER A 147 -39.67 23.00 56.73
N ALA A 148 -39.44 21.72 57.07
CA ALA A 148 -40.34 20.75 57.70
C ALA A 148 -41.51 20.30 56.78
N TYR A 149 -41.50 18.98 56.50
CA TYR A 149 -42.53 18.15 55.83
C TYR A 149 -42.53 18.07 54.29
N THR A 150 -41.82 17.07 53.76
CA THR A 150 -42.09 16.48 52.44
C THR A 150 -42.35 14.97 52.58
N THR A 151 -43.62 14.60 52.75
CA THR A 151 -44.12 13.25 52.46
C THR A 151 -44.63 13.22 51.03
N GLY A 152 -43.86 12.61 50.13
CA GLY A 152 -44.22 12.46 48.73
C GLY A 152 -43.36 11.41 48.04
N THR A 153 -43.61 10.14 48.35
CA THR A 153 -42.96 8.98 47.74
C THR A 153 -43.38 8.77 46.27
N ARG A 154 -42.41 8.30 45.47
CA ARG A 154 -42.48 7.55 44.19
C ARG A 154 -42.32 8.35 42.89
N LYS A 155 -41.10 8.30 42.32
CA LYS A 155 -40.79 7.51 41.10
C LYS A 155 -39.29 7.54 40.76
N SER A 156 -38.68 6.37 40.92
CA SER A 156 -37.54 5.81 40.17
C SER A 156 -36.40 6.74 39.72
N SER A 157 -35.38 6.83 40.58
CA SER A 157 -34.00 6.97 40.18
C SER A 157 -33.51 5.67 39.50
N ALA A 158 -33.28 5.73 38.19
CA ALA A 158 -32.45 4.75 37.49
C ALA A 158 -31.27 5.49 36.87
N VAL A 159 -30.29 5.80 37.73
CA VAL A 159 -28.94 6.18 37.33
C VAL A 159 -28.35 4.97 36.60
N SER A 160 -28.27 5.05 35.28
CA SER A 160 -27.64 4.04 34.43
C SER A 160 -26.12 4.20 34.46
N THR A 161 -25.49 3.70 35.51
CA THR A 161 -24.05 3.39 35.51
C THR A 161 -23.78 2.21 34.56
N MET A 162 -23.76 2.46 33.25
CA MET A 162 -23.39 1.46 32.26
C MET A 162 -21.86 1.33 32.14
N SER A 163 -21.28 0.53 33.04
CA SER A 163 -20.16 -0.40 32.84
C SER A 163 -19.06 -0.05 31.80
N ALA A 164 -17.87 0.34 32.29
CA ALA A 164 -16.62 0.49 31.52
C ALA A 164 -16.18 -0.77 30.73
N ALA A 165 -16.74 -1.94 31.04
CA ALA A 165 -16.48 -3.20 30.35
C ALA A 165 -17.11 -3.26 28.93
N THR A 166 -18.26 -2.60 28.71
CA THR A 166 -18.89 -2.56 27.38
C THR A 166 -18.18 -1.61 26.42
N THR A 167 -17.56 -0.56 26.96
CA THR A 167 -16.67 0.36 26.23
C THR A 167 -15.41 -0.38 25.78
N ARG A 168 -14.71 -1.10 26.68
CA ARG A 168 -13.52 -1.89 26.32
C ARG A 168 -13.80 -2.99 25.30
N ALA A 169 -14.94 -3.69 25.38
CA ALA A 169 -15.33 -4.69 24.39
C ALA A 169 -15.67 -4.08 23.02
N ARG A 170 -16.31 -2.90 22.99
CA ARG A 170 -16.53 -2.12 21.76
C ARG A 170 -15.22 -1.58 21.18
N GLU A 171 -14.30 -1.17 22.03
CA GLU A 171 -12.98 -0.66 21.67
C GLU A 171 -12.09 -1.79 21.12
N ALA A 172 -12.07 -2.96 21.75
CA ALA A 172 -11.41 -4.16 21.23
C ALA A 172 -12.01 -4.63 19.88
N ARG A 173 -13.34 -4.52 19.70
CA ARG A 173 -14.01 -4.80 18.42
C ARG A 173 -13.74 -3.72 17.35
N ARG A 174 -13.48 -2.47 17.76
CA ARG A 174 -13.01 -1.38 16.88
C ARG A 174 -11.54 -1.58 16.47
N GLN A 175 -10.67 -2.01 17.40
CA GLN A 175 -9.29 -2.37 17.12
C GLN A 175 -9.18 -3.55 16.14
N ARG A 176 -10.02 -4.60 16.30
CA ARG A 176 -10.11 -5.73 15.35
C ARG A 176 -10.64 -5.38 13.96
N LYS A 177 -11.21 -4.18 13.77
CA LYS A 177 -11.72 -3.68 12.48
C LYS A 177 -10.83 -2.59 11.85
N ARG A 178 -9.64 -2.33 12.43
CA ARG A 178 -8.64 -1.44 11.82
C ARG A 178 -8.33 -1.91 10.39
N GLY A 179 -8.29 -0.96 9.46
CA GLY A 179 -7.93 -1.20 8.06
C GLY A 179 -9.09 -1.41 7.07
N LYS A 180 -10.34 -1.70 7.50
CA LYS A 180 -11.48 -1.73 6.56
C LYS A 180 -12.08 -0.34 6.41
N ILE A 181 -11.94 0.25 5.22
CA ILE A 181 -12.59 1.51 4.88
C ILE A 181 -14.11 1.31 4.95
N ARG A 182 -14.75 2.03 5.87
CA ARG A 182 -16.20 2.08 6.04
C ARG A 182 -16.61 3.54 5.92
N PRO A 183 -17.20 3.96 4.79
CA PRO A 183 -17.64 5.33 4.59
C PRO A 183 -18.54 5.80 5.75
N GLY A 184 -18.24 6.96 6.32
CA GLY A 184 -18.95 7.57 7.44
C GLY A 184 -18.59 7.02 8.82
N SER A 185 -17.63 6.10 8.94
CA SER A 185 -17.21 5.58 10.25
C SER A 185 -16.18 6.48 10.93
N ALA A 186 -16.16 6.50 12.26
CA ALA A 186 -15.19 7.28 13.03
C ALA A 186 -13.72 6.89 12.79
N GLY A 187 -13.45 5.70 12.24
CA GLY A 187 -12.11 5.23 11.89
C GLY A 187 -11.79 5.30 10.40
N GLU A 188 -12.62 5.96 9.59
CA GLU A 188 -12.44 6.04 8.14
C GLU A 188 -11.12 6.72 7.76
N GLU A 189 -10.77 7.85 8.41
CA GLU A 189 -9.52 8.58 8.12
C GLU A 189 -8.29 7.67 8.28
N LEU A 190 -8.19 6.98 9.43
CA LEU A 190 -7.10 6.04 9.70
C LEU A 190 -7.08 4.88 8.71
N ALA A 191 -8.25 4.33 8.35
CA ALA A 191 -8.33 3.25 7.37
C ALA A 191 -7.89 3.69 5.96
N LEU A 192 -8.14 4.95 5.59
CA LEU A 192 -7.66 5.51 4.32
C LEU A 192 -6.13 5.68 4.31
N VAL A 193 -5.54 6.14 5.42
CA VAL A 193 -4.07 6.24 5.55
C VAL A 193 -3.44 4.85 5.48
N ASP A 194 -3.96 3.88 6.22
CA ASP A 194 -3.48 2.48 6.18
C ASP A 194 -3.60 1.89 4.76
N HIS A 195 -4.68 2.22 4.04
CA HIS A 195 -4.85 1.77 2.65
C HIS A 195 -3.83 2.40 1.70
N LEU A 196 -3.61 3.72 1.79
CA LEU A 196 -2.59 4.44 0.99
C LEU A 196 -1.19 3.86 1.22
N LYS A 197 -0.85 3.49 2.47
CA LYS A 197 0.40 2.79 2.80
C LYS A 197 0.49 1.43 2.13
N GLY A 198 -0.60 0.66 2.14
CA GLY A 198 -0.67 -0.66 1.52
C GLY A 198 -0.52 -0.67 -0.01
N MET A 199 -0.67 0.49 -0.67
CA MET A 199 -0.47 0.65 -2.12
C MET A 199 1.01 0.81 -2.52
N SER A 200 1.96 0.83 -1.59
CA SER A 200 3.39 0.98 -1.90
C SER A 200 3.94 -0.14 -2.78
N LEU A 201 4.88 0.19 -3.68
CA LEU A 201 5.62 -0.80 -4.45
C LEU A 201 6.42 -1.73 -3.53
N ARG A 202 6.22 -3.05 -3.66
CA ARG A 202 6.95 -4.05 -2.87
C ARG A 202 8.41 -4.16 -3.33
N VAL A 203 9.28 -4.64 -2.44
CA VAL A 203 10.71 -4.87 -2.74
C VAL A 203 10.89 -5.82 -3.93
N GLU A 204 10.10 -6.90 -3.98
CA GLU A 204 10.14 -7.89 -5.07
C GLU A 204 9.73 -7.25 -6.40
N SER A 205 8.60 -6.53 -6.44
CA SER A 205 8.15 -5.82 -7.63
C SER A 205 9.16 -4.76 -8.12
N ARG A 206 9.91 -4.11 -7.21
CA ARG A 206 10.99 -3.20 -7.59
C ARG A 206 12.16 -3.93 -8.28
N ARG A 207 12.50 -5.14 -7.81
CA ARG A 207 13.53 -5.98 -8.44
C ARG A 207 13.09 -6.47 -9.82
N GLU A 208 11.86 -6.97 -9.92
CA GLU A 208 11.25 -7.38 -11.20
C GLU A 208 11.20 -6.22 -12.20
N LEU A 209 10.76 -5.04 -11.75
CA LEU A 209 10.70 -3.84 -12.57
C LEU A 209 12.08 -3.43 -13.10
N LYS A 210 13.11 -3.45 -12.22
CA LYS A 210 14.49 -3.16 -12.64
C LYS A 210 14.97 -4.14 -13.71
N SER A 211 14.75 -5.43 -13.47
CA SER A 211 15.14 -6.49 -14.40
C SER A 211 14.47 -6.33 -15.75
N LEU A 212 13.17 -6.01 -15.76
CA LEU A 212 12.42 -5.73 -16.98
C LEU A 212 12.98 -4.51 -17.74
N LEU A 213 13.26 -3.41 -17.05
CA LEU A 213 13.81 -2.20 -17.66
C LEU A 213 15.17 -2.48 -18.32
N VAL A 214 16.05 -3.24 -17.66
CA VAL A 214 17.34 -3.65 -18.24
C VAL A 214 17.12 -4.49 -19.49
N SER A 215 16.26 -5.51 -19.43
CA SER A 215 16.00 -6.39 -20.58
C SER A 215 15.39 -5.64 -21.77
N LEU A 216 14.44 -4.72 -21.54
CA LEU A 216 13.88 -3.87 -22.60
C LEU A 216 14.96 -3.02 -23.28
N MET A 217 15.90 -2.45 -22.51
CA MET A 217 17.03 -1.72 -23.07
C MET A 217 17.92 -2.60 -23.94
N MET A 218 18.20 -3.83 -23.50
CA MET A 218 18.99 -4.79 -24.27
C MET A 218 18.29 -5.21 -25.57
N PHE A 219 16.95 -5.23 -25.61
CA PHE A 219 16.16 -5.51 -26.82
C PHE A 219 15.97 -4.30 -27.75
N GLY A 220 16.50 -3.12 -27.39
CA GLY A 220 16.34 -1.87 -28.14
C GLY A 220 15.00 -1.15 -27.91
N GLU A 221 14.20 -1.59 -26.95
CA GLU A 221 12.87 -1.05 -26.63
C GLU A 221 12.96 0.14 -25.65
N GLY A 222 13.84 1.10 -25.95
CA GLY A 222 14.18 2.19 -25.05
C GLY A 222 13.03 3.16 -24.77
N GLU A 223 12.13 3.38 -25.73
CA GLU A 223 10.94 4.22 -25.53
C GLU A 223 9.94 3.59 -24.56
N THR A 224 9.69 2.30 -24.72
CA THR A 224 8.84 1.51 -23.82
C THR A 224 9.42 1.48 -22.40
N ALA A 225 10.73 1.22 -22.27
CA ALA A 225 11.42 1.24 -20.98
C ALA A 225 11.36 2.62 -20.31
N ARG A 226 11.57 3.71 -21.07
CA ARG A 226 11.46 5.08 -20.56
C ARG A 226 10.05 5.38 -20.05
N LYS A 227 9.02 5.05 -20.84
CA LYS A 227 7.62 5.26 -20.46
C LYS A 227 7.25 4.47 -19.20
N LEU A 228 7.67 3.20 -19.13
CA LEU A 228 7.46 2.35 -17.96
C LEU A 228 8.13 2.94 -16.71
N GLN A 229 9.39 3.36 -16.81
CA GLN A 229 10.08 3.99 -15.68
C GLN A 229 9.37 5.26 -15.21
N GLN A 230 8.99 6.14 -16.14
CA GLN A 230 8.27 7.37 -15.81
C GLN A 230 6.94 7.08 -15.10
N MET A 231 6.17 6.10 -15.58
CA MET A 231 4.89 5.77 -14.97
C MET A 231 5.06 5.14 -13.57
N GLY A 232 6.03 4.24 -13.41
CA GLY A 232 6.35 3.64 -12.10
C GLY A 232 6.87 4.68 -11.09
N GLU A 233 7.68 5.64 -11.55
CA GLU A 233 8.22 6.72 -10.72
C GLU A 233 7.11 7.68 -10.30
N ASN A 234 6.26 8.12 -11.23
CA ASN A 234 5.11 8.96 -10.92
C ASN A 234 4.19 8.29 -9.90
N PHE A 235 3.88 7.00 -10.09
CA PHE A 235 3.07 6.22 -9.15
C PHE A 235 3.70 6.18 -7.75
N GLN A 236 4.97 5.80 -7.65
CA GLN A 236 5.67 5.67 -6.37
C GLN A 236 5.78 7.02 -5.66
N LEU A 237 6.16 8.10 -6.36
CA LEU A 237 6.26 9.44 -5.79
C LEU A 237 4.90 9.96 -5.31
N SER A 238 3.85 9.80 -6.12
CA SER A 238 2.48 10.21 -5.77
C SER A 238 1.97 9.44 -4.55
N GLN A 239 2.20 8.12 -4.49
CA GLN A 239 1.83 7.29 -3.35
C GLN A 239 2.56 7.72 -2.08
N MET A 240 3.88 7.95 -2.14
CA MET A 240 4.67 8.40 -0.99
C MET A 240 4.25 9.80 -0.53
N ALA A 241 3.99 10.71 -1.47
CA ALA A 241 3.51 12.06 -1.17
C ALA A 241 2.13 12.03 -0.49
N ALA A 242 1.21 11.20 -0.99
CA ALA A 242 -0.11 11.02 -0.40
C ALA A 242 -0.04 10.48 1.02
N VAL A 243 0.84 9.49 1.28
CA VAL A 243 1.06 8.94 2.62
C VAL A 243 1.63 10.00 3.55
N ARG A 244 2.71 10.70 3.16
CA ARG A 244 3.32 11.74 4.00
C ARG A 244 2.34 12.86 4.34
N LEU A 245 1.60 13.34 3.34
CA LEU A 245 0.55 14.34 3.54
C LEU A 245 -0.49 13.83 4.55
N ALA A 246 -0.97 12.60 4.38
CA ALA A 246 -1.95 12.03 5.30
C ALA A 246 -1.39 11.89 6.72
N GLU A 247 -0.15 11.43 6.89
CA GLU A 247 0.49 11.28 8.20
C GLU A 247 0.74 12.61 8.91
N GLU A 248 1.22 13.64 8.21
CA GLU A 248 1.47 14.97 8.79
C GLU A 248 0.16 15.67 9.18
N THR A 249 -0.91 15.43 8.41
CA THR A 249 -2.19 16.12 8.61
C THR A 249 -3.14 15.40 9.57
N ILE A 250 -2.91 14.12 9.91
CA ILE A 250 -3.84 13.33 10.73
C ILE A 250 -3.98 13.88 12.16
N SER A 251 -2.86 14.36 12.72
CA SER A 251 -2.74 14.91 14.07
C SER A 251 -2.92 16.42 14.13
N THR A 252 -2.99 17.08 12.96
CA THR A 252 -3.01 18.55 12.86
C THR A 252 -4.45 19.05 12.78
N GLU A 253 -4.84 20.00 13.64
CA GLU A 253 -6.19 20.60 13.63
C GLU A 253 -6.35 21.76 12.63
N THR A 254 -5.26 22.24 12.03
CA THR A 254 -5.28 23.34 11.05
C THR A 254 -5.41 22.84 9.62
N ILE A 255 -6.20 23.56 8.81
CA ILE A 255 -6.31 23.33 7.37
C ILE A 255 -5.47 24.41 6.68
N ASN A 256 -4.45 23.99 5.93
CA ASN A 256 -3.73 24.87 5.03
C ASN A 256 -3.93 24.38 3.60
N GLU A 257 -4.86 24.99 2.88
CA GLU A 257 -5.25 24.60 1.52
C GLU A 257 -4.11 24.75 0.51
N TYR A 258 -3.16 25.64 0.77
CA TYR A 258 -2.00 25.88 -0.10
C TYR A 258 -0.83 24.97 0.21
N ALA A 259 -0.62 24.60 1.48
CA ALA A 259 0.51 23.76 1.89
C ALA A 259 0.21 22.25 1.83
N HIS A 260 -1.06 21.84 1.95
CA HIS A 260 -1.48 20.45 1.98
C HIS A 260 -1.96 19.96 0.60
N THR A 261 -1.16 20.21 -0.43
CA THR A 261 -1.43 19.76 -1.81
C THR A 261 -0.52 18.59 -2.18
N LEU A 262 -1.05 17.66 -2.98
CA LEU A 262 -0.28 16.50 -3.45
C LEU A 262 0.96 16.93 -4.25
N GLU A 263 0.85 18.00 -5.04
CA GLU A 263 1.96 18.52 -5.87
C GLU A 263 3.15 18.98 -5.02
N GLN A 264 2.91 19.72 -3.93
CA GLN A 264 3.98 20.18 -3.05
C GLN A 264 4.65 19.02 -2.31
N TYR A 265 3.87 18.06 -1.83
CA TYR A 265 4.42 16.87 -1.19
C TYR A 265 5.18 15.99 -2.20
N THR A 266 4.73 15.92 -3.46
CA THR A 266 5.45 15.21 -4.52
C THR A 266 6.81 15.86 -4.78
N ARG A 267 6.88 17.20 -4.79
CA ARG A 267 8.14 17.94 -4.90
C ARG A 267 9.06 17.68 -3.71
N LYS A 268 8.55 17.79 -2.48
CA LYS A 268 9.33 17.48 -1.26
C LYS A 268 9.86 16.05 -1.25
N VAL A 269 9.01 15.07 -1.59
CA VAL A 269 9.41 13.66 -1.68
C VAL A 269 10.48 13.49 -2.75
N ARG A 270 10.34 14.12 -3.92
CA ARG A 270 11.36 14.07 -4.98
C ARG A 270 12.71 14.59 -4.50
N ASP A 271 12.73 15.72 -3.81
CA ASP A 271 13.96 16.35 -3.30
C ASP A 271 14.63 15.48 -2.23
N ASP A 272 13.86 14.92 -1.30
CA ASP A 272 14.36 14.04 -0.23
C ASP A 272 14.91 12.70 -0.76
N MET A 273 14.42 12.23 -1.91
CA MET A 273 14.69 10.90 -2.42
C MET A 273 15.90 10.80 -3.34
N HIS A 274 16.67 11.88 -3.52
CA HIS A 274 17.86 11.88 -4.37
C HIS A 274 18.90 10.81 -3.97
N ASN A 275 18.87 10.33 -2.71
CA ASN A 275 19.79 9.30 -2.17
C ASN A 275 19.08 8.06 -1.56
N SER A 276 17.78 7.85 -1.77
CA SER A 276 17.05 6.72 -1.16
C SER A 276 17.16 5.43 -1.98
N GLU A 277 17.34 4.29 -1.31
CA GLU A 277 17.27 2.95 -1.92
C GLU A 277 15.91 2.66 -2.58
N ASP A 278 14.87 3.44 -2.23
CA ASP A 278 13.52 3.21 -2.69
C ASP A 278 13.33 3.38 -4.20
N LEU A 279 14.21 4.15 -4.85
CA LEU A 279 14.23 4.38 -6.30
C LEU A 279 15.46 3.74 -6.98
N SER A 280 16.11 2.77 -6.32
CA SER A 280 17.27 2.02 -6.83
C SER A 280 16.99 1.15 -8.06
N TRP A 281 15.71 1.00 -8.41
CA TRP A 281 15.23 0.30 -9.60
C TRP A 281 15.30 1.15 -10.87
N ARG A 282 15.44 2.48 -10.76
CA ARG A 282 15.56 3.38 -11.91
C ARG A 282 16.85 3.12 -12.68
N LEU A 283 16.76 3.17 -14.01
CA LEU A 283 17.92 3.21 -14.87
C LEU A 283 18.47 4.64 -14.95
N LYS A 284 19.75 4.79 -14.63
CA LYS A 284 20.44 6.09 -14.66
C LYS A 284 20.45 6.72 -16.05
N VAL A 285 20.38 5.92 -17.11
CA VAL A 285 20.33 6.38 -18.50
C VAL A 285 19.11 7.27 -18.80
N PHE A 286 18.04 7.13 -18.01
CA PHE A 286 16.82 7.94 -18.15
C PHE A 286 16.72 9.08 -17.14
N LEU A 287 17.65 9.16 -16.19
CA LEU A 287 17.74 10.31 -15.31
C LEU A 287 18.35 11.44 -16.13
N THR A 288 17.56 12.45 -16.46
CA THR A 288 18.10 13.70 -16.97
C THR A 288 19.04 14.25 -15.90
N HIS A 289 20.32 14.39 -16.23
CA HIS A 289 21.20 15.26 -15.46
C HIS A 289 20.61 16.67 -15.55
N GLU A 290 19.88 17.07 -14.51
CA GLU A 290 19.62 18.49 -14.22
C GLU A 290 20.94 19.19 -13.87
#